data_AF-A0A401U585-F1
#
_entry.id   AF-A0A401U585-F1
#
_cell.length_a   1.000
_cell.length_b   1.000
_cell.length_c   1.000
_cell.angle_alpha   90.00
_cell.angle_beta   90.00
_cell.angle_gamma   90.00
#
_symmetry.space_group_name_H-M   'P 1'
#
loop_
_entity.id
_entity.type
_entity.pdbx_description
1 polymer ?
#
loop_
_entity_poly.entity_id
_entity_poly.type
_entity_poly.pdbx_seq_one_letter_code
_entity_poly.pdbx_strand_id
1 'polypeptide(L)'
;MAQHPYLNILEDRSLRFDTTYWVNVANLLAFDTLHAWQEWQIAENYNFGKNRGDLQMITDLQALHPYFRDKVIQLIENCKKKGIEVSVVESYRTRAKQAEYFGMGKKYTRSAGGKSKHQYGLACDLVPVVNGSAQWEDKVLWRKVGVEGEKLGLRWGGRWRNPYDPAHFEWTGGLTTVQLAAGYFPKPKVQIYPCIDEDIRILRKFWEAWENEQATTSRLSKIKSLTSSLNP
;
A
#
# COMPACT_ATOMS: atom_id res chain seq x y z
N MET A 1 38.40 -28.54 3.98
CA MET A 1 37.90 -27.15 4.00
C MET A 1 37.13 -26.94 2.72
N ALA A 2 35.79 -26.94 2.77
CA ALA A 2 34.97 -26.78 1.58
C ALA A 2 34.69 -25.29 1.34
N GLN A 3 35.10 -24.77 0.18
CA GLN A 3 34.85 -23.39 -0.24
C GLN A 3 33.38 -23.18 -0.59
N HIS A 4 32.89 -21.99 -0.23
CA HIS A 4 31.49 -21.57 -0.32
C HIS A 4 31.05 -21.42 -1.79
N PRO A 5 29.89 -21.97 -2.21
CA PRO A 5 29.46 -22.04 -3.62
C PRO A 5 29.10 -20.70 -4.28
N TYR A 6 29.20 -19.58 -3.54
CA TYR A 6 28.81 -18.26 -4.01
C TYR A 6 29.92 -17.47 -4.73
N LEU A 7 31.18 -17.90 -4.64
CA LEU A 7 32.29 -17.19 -5.27
C LEU A 7 32.49 -17.53 -6.76
N ASN A 8 31.93 -18.65 -7.24
CA ASN A 8 32.13 -19.09 -8.62
C ASN A 8 31.23 -18.41 -9.65
N ILE A 9 30.21 -17.65 -9.22
CA ILE A 9 29.30 -16.93 -10.13
C ILE A 9 29.94 -15.62 -10.64
N LEU A 10 30.89 -15.04 -9.89
CA LEU A 10 31.55 -13.80 -10.25
C LEU A 10 32.72 -13.98 -11.25
N GLU A 11 33.19 -15.21 -11.46
CA GLU A 11 34.32 -15.52 -12.34
C GLU A 11 33.90 -16.08 -13.72
N ASP A 12 32.61 -16.37 -13.94
CA ASP A 12 32.11 -16.86 -15.22
C ASP A 12 32.02 -15.74 -16.27
N ARG A 13 33.10 -15.58 -17.04
CA ARG A 13 33.20 -14.63 -18.16
C ARG A 13 32.37 -15.01 -19.41
N SER A 14 31.63 -16.13 -19.39
CA SER A 14 30.73 -16.51 -20.49
C SER A 14 29.39 -15.79 -20.43
N LEU A 15 29.00 -15.25 -19.27
CA LEU A 15 27.86 -14.36 -19.11
C LEU A 15 28.24 -12.95 -19.56
N ARG A 16 28.11 -12.67 -20.85
CA ARG A 16 28.12 -11.29 -21.36
C ARG A 16 26.89 -10.57 -20.83
N PHE A 17 27.02 -9.93 -19.67
CA PHE A 17 26.04 -8.93 -19.24
C PHE A 17 26.03 -7.81 -20.28
N ASP A 18 24.87 -7.62 -20.91
CA ASP A 18 24.63 -6.50 -21.81
C ASP A 18 24.66 -5.20 -20.99
N THR A 19 25.80 -4.51 -21.00
CA THR A 19 26.00 -3.22 -20.33
C THR A 19 25.51 -2.04 -21.16
N THR A 20 24.74 -2.25 -22.23
CA THR A 20 24.34 -1.15 -23.13
C THR A 20 23.14 -0.35 -22.60
N TYR A 21 22.55 -0.77 -21.48
CA TYR A 21 21.53 -0.03 -20.74
C TYR A 21 22.06 0.43 -19.39
N TRP A 22 22.98 1.41 -19.40
CA TRP A 22 23.28 2.19 -18.21
C TRP A 22 22.10 3.12 -17.92
N VAL A 23 21.07 2.59 -17.24
CA VAL A 23 20.15 3.42 -16.47
C VAL A 23 21.01 4.12 -15.42
N ASN A 24 20.83 5.42 -15.23
CA ASN A 24 21.62 6.24 -14.32
C ASN A 24 21.50 5.69 -12.88
N VAL A 25 22.42 4.80 -12.50
CA VAL A 25 22.42 4.05 -11.23
C VAL A 25 22.65 4.92 -10.00
N ALA A 26 22.95 6.22 -10.20
CA ALA A 26 23.06 7.20 -9.14
C ALA A 26 21.77 7.32 -8.29
N ASN A 27 20.59 7.01 -8.84
CA ASN A 27 19.32 7.01 -8.10
C ASN A 27 18.87 5.62 -7.58
N LEU A 28 19.60 4.55 -7.91
CA LEU A 28 19.28 3.17 -7.46
C LEU A 28 20.14 2.71 -6.29
N LEU A 29 21.17 3.48 -5.91
CA LEU A 29 21.90 3.34 -4.66
C LEU A 29 21.23 4.17 -3.56
N ALA A 30 19.91 4.06 -3.42
CA ALA A 30 19.27 4.41 -2.16
C ALA A 30 19.77 3.38 -1.15
N PHE A 31 20.83 3.78 -0.45
CA PHE A 31 21.47 3.07 0.64
C PHE A 31 20.45 2.27 1.46
N ASP A 32 20.85 1.05 1.77
CA ASP A 32 20.37 0.24 2.89
C ASP A 32 20.64 0.99 4.21
N THR A 33 19.98 2.13 4.38
CA THR A 33 19.84 2.72 5.69
C THR A 33 18.72 1.92 6.34
N LEU A 34 19.09 1.17 7.37
CA LEU A 34 18.20 0.43 8.29
C LEU A 34 16.98 1.25 8.78
N HIS A 35 16.91 2.55 8.49
CA HIS A 35 15.95 3.52 8.97
C HIS A 35 15.14 4.25 7.88
N ALA A 36 15.55 4.30 6.60
CA ALA A 36 14.78 5.03 5.58
C ALA A 36 13.37 4.47 5.33
N TRP A 37 13.13 3.21 5.70
CA TRP A 37 11.85 2.53 5.57
C TRP A 37 10.95 2.69 6.81
N GLN A 38 11.44 3.35 7.88
CA GLN A 38 10.69 3.59 9.11
C GLN A 38 9.76 4.81 8.99
N GLU A 39 10.05 5.75 8.08
CA GLU A 39 9.24 6.93 7.83
C GLU A 39 8.42 6.75 6.56
N TRP A 40 7.20 6.22 6.70
CA TRP A 40 6.29 6.13 5.57
C TRP A 40 5.64 7.47 5.26
N GLN A 41 5.44 7.71 3.97
CA GLN A 41 4.60 8.79 3.51
C GLN A 41 3.19 8.68 4.10
N ILE A 42 2.68 9.83 4.55
CA ILE A 42 1.36 9.98 5.16
C ILE A 42 0.56 11.07 4.45
N ALA A 43 -0.76 10.99 4.59
CA ALA A 43 -1.67 12.06 4.24
C ALA A 43 -2.51 12.46 5.46
N GLU A 44 -2.70 13.76 5.61
CA GLU A 44 -3.61 14.30 6.62
C GLU A 44 -5.05 13.92 6.31
N ASN A 45 -5.87 13.86 7.36
CA ASN A 45 -7.23 13.34 7.26
C ASN A 45 -8.20 14.19 6.45
N TYR A 46 -7.78 15.36 5.98
CA TYR A 46 -8.56 16.24 5.10
C TYR A 46 -7.88 16.54 3.77
N ASN A 47 -6.71 15.95 3.47
CA ASN A 47 -5.91 16.26 2.26
C ASN A 47 -6.69 16.12 0.96
N PHE A 48 -7.73 15.27 0.94
CA PHE A 48 -8.56 15.05 -0.24
C PHE A 48 -10.00 15.55 -0.06
N GLY A 49 -10.24 16.53 0.81
CA GLY A 49 -11.57 17.15 1.00
C GLY A 49 -12.64 16.24 1.62
N LYS A 50 -12.24 15.11 2.19
CA LYS A 50 -13.12 14.18 2.93
C LYS A 50 -12.51 13.95 4.30
N ASN A 51 -13.33 14.02 5.36
CA ASN A 51 -12.89 13.65 6.72
C ASN A 51 -12.54 12.16 6.76
N ARG A 52 -11.32 11.86 7.20
CA ARG A 52 -10.82 10.49 7.35
C ARG A 52 -10.44 10.16 8.79
N GLY A 53 -11.01 10.83 9.79
CA GLY A 53 -10.76 10.55 11.21
C GLY A 53 -9.62 11.40 11.76
N ASP A 54 -8.97 10.91 12.82
CA ASP A 54 -7.92 11.60 13.57
C ASP A 54 -6.55 10.98 13.34
N LEU A 55 -6.46 9.66 13.14
CA LEU A 55 -5.20 8.98 12.80
C LEU A 55 -4.80 9.28 11.35
N GLN A 56 -3.54 9.58 11.03
CA GLN A 56 -3.16 9.85 9.64
C GLN A 56 -3.28 8.60 8.74
N MET A 57 -3.48 8.81 7.45
CA MET A 57 -3.48 7.73 6.45
C MET A 57 -2.06 7.47 5.98
N ILE A 58 -1.64 6.22 5.95
CA ILE A 58 -0.37 5.83 5.33
C ILE A 58 -0.60 5.80 3.82
N THR A 59 0.21 6.52 3.06
CA THR A 59 0.12 6.61 1.59
C THR A 59 1.32 6.00 0.88
N ASP A 60 2.31 5.53 1.64
CA ASP A 60 3.53 4.96 1.10
C ASP A 60 3.26 3.65 0.35
N LEU A 61 3.70 3.57 -0.90
CA LEU A 61 3.58 2.35 -1.71
C LEU A 61 4.55 1.26 -1.24
N GLN A 62 5.61 1.60 -0.50
CA GLN A 62 6.50 0.62 0.13
C GLN A 62 5.82 -0.14 1.27
N ALA A 63 4.68 0.35 1.77
CA ALA A 63 3.86 -0.37 2.74
C ALA A 63 3.03 -1.50 2.11
N LEU A 64 3.07 -1.67 0.78
CA LEU A 64 2.35 -2.70 0.04
C LEU A 64 3.21 -3.93 -0.23
N HIS A 65 2.55 -5.08 -0.43
CA HIS A 65 3.20 -6.29 -0.92
C HIS A 65 3.99 -5.98 -2.22
N PRO A 66 5.25 -6.42 -2.38
CA PRO A 66 6.11 -6.07 -3.53
C PRO A 66 5.46 -6.22 -4.91
N TYR A 67 4.88 -7.40 -5.20
CA TYR A 67 4.12 -7.59 -6.43
C TYR A 67 2.97 -6.59 -6.62
N PHE A 68 2.16 -6.36 -5.57
CA PHE A 68 1.03 -5.44 -5.66
C PHE A 68 1.50 -4.00 -5.82
N ARG A 69 2.53 -3.58 -5.08
CA ARG A 69 3.22 -2.29 -5.21
C ARG A 69 3.58 -2.01 -6.66
N ASP A 70 4.26 -2.95 -7.31
CA ASP A 70 4.72 -2.76 -8.70
C ASP A 70 3.52 -2.59 -9.65
N LYS A 71 2.41 -3.29 -9.42
CA LYS A 71 1.17 -3.10 -10.19
C LYS A 71 0.51 -1.76 -9.93
N VAL A 72 0.53 -1.25 -8.71
CA VAL A 72 0.02 0.08 -8.38
C VAL A 72 0.88 1.18 -9.00
N ILE A 73 2.21 1.04 -8.98
CA ILE A 73 3.13 1.95 -9.67
C ILE A 73 2.85 1.97 -11.17
N GLN A 74 2.75 0.79 -11.80
CA GLN A 74 2.39 0.67 -13.22
C GLN A 74 1.03 1.30 -13.53
N LEU A 75 0.05 1.18 -12.63
CA LEU A 75 -1.25 1.82 -12.79
C LEU A 75 -1.12 3.35 -12.81
N ILE A 76 -0.41 3.93 -11.83
CA ILE A 76 -0.19 5.38 -11.74
C ILE A 76 0.53 5.88 -12.99
N GLU A 77 1.59 5.19 -13.44
CA GLU A 77 2.31 5.53 -14.65
C GLU A 77 1.45 5.46 -15.92
N ASN A 78 0.61 4.41 -16.04
CA ASN A 78 -0.29 4.26 -17.19
C ASN A 78 -1.36 5.33 -17.23
N CYS A 79 -1.90 5.73 -16.07
CA CYS A 79 -2.81 6.86 -15.95
C CYS A 79 -2.12 8.16 -16.36
N LYS A 80 -0.91 8.40 -15.86
CA LYS A 80 -0.12 9.59 -16.19
C LYS A 80 0.16 9.70 -17.69
N LYS A 81 0.54 8.60 -18.35
CA LYS A 81 0.73 8.53 -19.82
C LYS A 81 -0.54 8.89 -20.61
N LYS A 82 -1.72 8.79 -19.99
CA LYS A 82 -3.02 9.17 -20.57
C LYS A 82 -3.50 10.54 -20.11
N GLY A 83 -2.64 11.33 -19.46
CA GLY A 83 -2.98 12.66 -18.93
C GLY A 83 -3.91 12.62 -17.72
N ILE A 84 -3.93 11.51 -16.98
CA ILE A 84 -4.72 11.37 -15.74
C ILE A 84 -3.75 11.30 -14.57
N GLU A 85 -3.68 12.37 -13.79
CA GLU A 85 -2.95 12.38 -12.52
C GLU A 85 -3.76 11.62 -11.46
N VAL A 86 -3.07 10.82 -10.65
CA VAL A 86 -3.66 10.01 -9.59
C VAL A 86 -2.82 10.14 -8.34
N SER A 87 -3.47 10.36 -7.20
CA SER A 87 -2.83 10.40 -5.88
C SER A 87 -3.21 9.17 -5.06
N VAL A 88 -2.27 8.71 -4.23
CA VAL A 88 -2.51 7.65 -3.25
C VAL A 88 -3.21 8.25 -2.03
N VAL A 89 -4.38 7.72 -1.71
CA VAL A 89 -5.18 8.14 -0.56
C VAL A 89 -4.82 7.32 0.68
N GLU A 90 -4.69 6.00 0.51
CA GLU A 90 -4.31 5.11 1.59
C GLU A 90 -3.75 3.80 1.02
N SER A 91 -2.61 3.34 1.53
CA SER A 91 -1.98 2.07 1.19
C SER A 91 -2.23 1.04 2.31
N TYR A 92 -1.31 0.93 3.26
CA TYR A 92 -1.47 0.08 4.44
C TYR A 92 -2.39 0.74 5.47
N ARG A 93 -3.24 -0.06 6.10
CA ARG A 93 -4.14 0.41 7.17
C ARG A 93 -3.90 -0.39 8.42
N THR A 94 -3.58 0.28 9.52
CA THR A 94 -3.39 -0.38 10.81
C THR A 94 -4.73 -0.87 11.39
N ARG A 95 -4.68 -1.74 12.40
CA ARG A 95 -5.87 -2.14 13.17
C ARG A 95 -6.50 -0.97 13.90
N ALA A 96 -5.70 -0.05 14.44
CA ALA A 96 -6.18 1.16 15.11
C ALA A 96 -6.98 2.04 14.13
N LYS A 97 -6.44 2.26 12.93
CA LYS A 97 -7.10 3.02 11.87
C LYS A 97 -8.39 2.35 11.38
N GLN A 98 -8.37 1.04 11.20
CA GLN A 98 -9.56 0.28 10.83
C GLN A 98 -10.66 0.36 11.92
N ALA A 99 -10.28 0.36 13.20
CA ALA A 99 -11.21 0.51 14.31
C ALA A 99 -11.83 1.92 14.37
N GLU A 100 -11.04 2.96 14.07
CA GLU A 100 -11.54 4.33 13.92
C GLU A 100 -12.58 4.41 12.81
N TYR A 101 -12.27 3.93 11.60
CA TYR A 101 -13.25 3.89 10.49
C TYR A 101 -14.50 3.10 10.85
N PHE A 102 -14.37 1.99 11.56
CA PHE A 102 -15.53 1.22 12.01
C PHE A 102 -16.40 2.04 12.97
N GLY A 103 -15.79 2.77 13.91
CA GLY A 103 -16.49 3.68 14.83
C GLY A 103 -17.14 4.88 14.16
N MET A 104 -16.56 5.38 13.07
CA MET A 104 -17.15 6.46 12.24
C MET A 104 -18.36 6.00 11.41
N GLY A 105 -18.61 4.69 11.34
CA GLY A 105 -19.83 4.12 10.78
C GLY A 105 -19.70 3.55 9.36
N LYS A 106 -20.81 2.97 8.89
CA LYS A 106 -20.88 2.13 7.67
C LYS A 106 -20.46 2.82 6.36
N LYS A 107 -20.41 4.15 6.34
CA LYS A 107 -19.92 4.95 5.21
C LYS A 107 -18.43 4.74 4.97
N TYR A 108 -17.65 4.47 6.02
CA TYR A 108 -16.20 4.29 5.96
C TYR A 108 -15.82 2.83 5.83
N THR A 109 -16.45 1.97 6.62
CA THR A 109 -16.25 0.52 6.53
C THR A 109 -17.41 -0.22 7.16
N ARG A 110 -17.70 -1.42 6.65
CA ARG A 110 -18.62 -2.38 7.30
C ARG A 110 -17.87 -3.47 8.07
N SER A 111 -16.55 -3.46 7.98
CA SER A 111 -15.65 -4.51 8.45
C SER A 111 -14.90 -4.05 9.69
N ALA A 112 -14.94 -4.87 10.74
CA ALA A 112 -14.06 -4.75 11.90
C ALA A 112 -12.59 -5.07 11.52
N GLY A 113 -11.67 -4.90 12.47
CA GLY A 113 -10.25 -5.20 12.28
C GLY A 113 -9.96 -6.65 11.83
N GLY A 114 -8.93 -6.82 11.01
CA GLY A 114 -8.52 -8.11 10.44
C GLY A 114 -9.35 -8.54 9.24
N LYS A 115 -10.22 -7.67 8.71
CA LYS A 115 -11.11 -8.02 7.59
C LYS A 115 -10.90 -7.19 6.33
N SER A 116 -10.10 -6.12 6.39
CA SER A 116 -9.74 -5.28 5.25
C SER A 116 -8.42 -5.74 4.62
N LYS A 117 -8.33 -5.68 3.28
CA LYS A 117 -7.11 -6.02 2.53
C LYS A 117 -5.98 -5.00 2.71
N HIS A 118 -6.30 -3.78 3.11
CA HIS A 118 -5.30 -2.78 3.49
C HIS A 118 -4.46 -3.22 4.68
N GLN A 119 -5.04 -3.99 5.61
CA GLN A 119 -4.34 -4.51 6.80
C GLN A 119 -3.35 -5.65 6.47
N TYR A 120 -3.25 -5.99 5.19
CA TYR A 120 -2.35 -7.01 4.66
C TYR A 120 -1.43 -6.43 3.58
N GLY A 121 -1.48 -5.11 3.31
CA GLY A 121 -0.75 -4.47 2.21
C GLY A 121 -1.15 -4.98 0.83
N LEU A 122 -2.40 -5.45 0.68
CA LEU A 122 -2.94 -6.06 -0.54
C LEU A 122 -4.09 -5.24 -1.15
N ALA A 123 -4.30 -4.02 -0.64
CA ALA A 123 -5.19 -3.03 -1.23
C ALA A 123 -4.63 -1.63 -1.09
N CYS A 124 -5.07 -0.74 -1.98
CA CYS A 124 -4.79 0.68 -1.91
C CYS A 124 -6.00 1.47 -2.42
N ASP A 125 -6.16 2.68 -1.90
CA ASP A 125 -7.13 3.66 -2.37
C ASP A 125 -6.40 4.72 -3.18
N LEU A 126 -6.86 4.96 -4.41
CA LEU A 126 -6.35 5.97 -5.32
C LEU A 126 -7.44 6.99 -5.64
N VAL A 127 -7.07 8.23 -5.93
CA VAL A 127 -8.00 9.26 -6.39
C VAL A 127 -7.46 10.03 -7.59
N PRO A 128 -8.24 10.19 -8.67
CA PRO A 128 -7.85 11.06 -9.77
C PRO A 128 -7.80 12.52 -9.31
N VAL A 129 -6.84 13.28 -9.85
CA VAL A 129 -6.64 14.68 -9.51
C VAL A 129 -6.68 15.53 -10.77
N VAL A 130 -7.42 16.62 -10.73
CA VAL A 130 -7.48 17.63 -11.79
C VAL A 130 -7.22 18.98 -11.14
N ASN A 131 -6.21 19.71 -11.64
CA ASN A 131 -5.80 21.01 -11.10
C ASN A 131 -5.59 21.00 -9.58
N GLY A 132 -4.92 19.97 -9.06
CA GLY A 132 -4.67 19.78 -7.63
C GLY A 132 -5.88 19.38 -6.79
N SER A 133 -7.06 19.22 -7.40
CA SER A 133 -8.30 18.86 -6.69
C SER A 133 -8.70 17.40 -6.93
N ALA A 134 -9.00 16.70 -5.85
CA ALA A 134 -9.47 15.31 -5.87
C ALA A 134 -10.85 15.18 -6.52
N GLN A 135 -10.96 14.31 -7.52
CA GLN A 135 -12.18 14.11 -8.30
C GLN A 135 -13.00 12.92 -7.78
N TRP A 136 -13.81 13.16 -6.75
CA TRP A 136 -14.59 12.09 -6.11
C TRP A 136 -15.85 11.69 -6.88
N GLU A 137 -16.46 12.62 -7.61
CA GLU A 137 -17.76 12.42 -8.26
C GLU A 137 -17.64 12.16 -9.77
N ASP A 138 -16.44 12.24 -10.35
CA ASP A 138 -16.21 12.02 -11.78
C ASP A 138 -16.18 10.53 -12.13
N LYS A 139 -17.36 9.98 -12.42
CA LYS A 139 -17.55 8.58 -12.82
C LYS A 139 -16.80 8.20 -14.09
N VAL A 140 -16.58 9.14 -15.01
CA VAL A 140 -15.88 8.88 -16.28
C VAL A 140 -14.40 8.68 -15.98
N LEU A 141 -13.82 9.56 -15.17
CA LEU A 141 -12.43 9.48 -14.78
C LEU A 141 -12.16 8.23 -13.92
N TRP A 142 -13.06 7.91 -12.99
CA TRP A 142 -13.01 6.64 -12.25
C TRP A 142 -13.00 5.43 -13.17
N ARG A 143 -13.85 5.40 -14.20
CA ARG A 143 -13.89 4.29 -15.15
C ARG A 143 -12.59 4.18 -15.95
N LYS A 144 -11.97 5.30 -16.33
CA LYS A 144 -10.68 5.29 -17.04
C LYS A 144 -9.59 4.68 -16.15
N VAL A 145 -9.45 5.15 -14.91
CA VAL A 145 -8.44 4.63 -13.96
C VAL A 145 -8.71 3.17 -13.62
N GLY A 146 -9.96 2.82 -13.31
CA GLY A 146 -10.39 1.47 -12.99
C GLY A 146 -10.04 0.44 -14.06
N VAL A 147 -10.35 0.74 -15.32
CA VAL A 147 -10.05 -0.14 -16.46
C VAL A 147 -8.54 -0.33 -16.66
N GLU A 148 -7.71 0.69 -16.38
CA GLU A 148 -6.26 0.50 -16.40
C GLU A 148 -5.77 -0.42 -15.29
N GLY A 149 -6.35 -0.35 -14.09
CA GLY A 149 -6.01 -1.27 -13.01
C GLY A 149 -6.39 -2.72 -13.32
N GLU A 150 -7.58 -2.91 -13.91
CA GLU A 150 -8.06 -4.24 -14.32
C GLU A 150 -7.13 -4.90 -15.37
N LYS A 151 -6.58 -4.12 -16.32
CA LYS A 151 -5.60 -4.63 -17.31
C LYS A 151 -4.32 -5.17 -16.67
N LEU A 152 -3.98 -4.70 -15.47
CA LEU A 152 -2.82 -5.15 -14.70
C LEU A 152 -3.14 -6.37 -13.81
N GLY A 153 -4.37 -6.87 -13.87
CA GLY A 153 -4.85 -8.00 -13.06
C GLY A 153 -5.29 -7.61 -11.64
N LEU A 154 -5.51 -6.30 -11.39
CA LEU A 154 -6.06 -5.84 -10.12
C LEU A 154 -7.58 -5.98 -10.11
N ARG A 155 -8.15 -6.28 -8.95
CA ARG A 155 -9.60 -6.18 -8.73
C ARG A 155 -9.91 -4.74 -8.35
N TRP A 156 -10.83 -4.12 -9.07
CA TRP A 156 -11.22 -2.73 -8.86
C TRP A 156 -12.59 -2.63 -8.19
N GLY A 157 -12.69 -1.84 -7.13
CA GLY A 157 -13.92 -1.67 -6.36
C GLY A 157 -15.04 -0.91 -7.08
N GLY A 158 -14.73 -0.21 -8.17
CA GLY A 158 -15.76 0.39 -9.04
C GLY A 158 -16.59 -0.63 -9.82
N ARG A 159 -16.23 -1.92 -9.80
CA ARG A 159 -17.09 -3.02 -10.30
C ARG A 159 -18.07 -3.54 -9.27
N TRP A 160 -17.90 -3.19 -8.00
CA TRP A 160 -18.73 -3.74 -6.94
C TRP A 160 -20.11 -3.10 -6.92
N ARG A 161 -21.14 -3.92 -6.70
CA ARG A 161 -22.52 -3.44 -6.61
C ARG A 161 -22.81 -2.75 -5.27
N ASN A 162 -22.28 -3.31 -4.17
CA ASN A 162 -22.50 -2.77 -2.83
C ASN A 162 -21.41 -3.26 -1.85
N PRO A 163 -20.59 -2.37 -1.27
CA PRO A 163 -20.50 -0.95 -1.61
C PRO A 163 -19.87 -0.74 -3.00
N TYR A 164 -20.28 0.33 -3.68
CA TYR A 164 -19.52 0.86 -4.82
C TYR A 164 -18.34 1.65 -4.27
N ASP A 165 -17.12 1.24 -4.62
CA ASP A 165 -15.90 1.81 -4.06
C ASP A 165 -14.82 2.02 -5.14
N PRO A 166 -14.92 3.08 -5.94
CA PRO A 166 -14.07 3.27 -7.11
C PRO A 166 -12.63 3.67 -6.77
N ALA A 167 -12.36 4.08 -5.53
CA ALA A 167 -11.01 4.36 -5.07
C ALA A 167 -10.20 3.08 -4.83
N HIS A 168 -10.88 2.00 -4.43
CA HIS A 168 -10.25 0.76 -3.97
C HIS A 168 -9.73 -0.11 -5.10
N PHE A 169 -8.47 -0.53 -4.99
CA PHE A 169 -7.85 -1.59 -5.79
C PHE A 169 -7.27 -2.66 -4.88
N GLU A 170 -7.39 -3.93 -5.27
CA GLU A 170 -6.81 -5.03 -4.50
C GLU A 170 -6.22 -6.15 -5.37
N TRP A 171 -5.25 -6.85 -4.79
CA TRP A 171 -4.73 -8.11 -5.32
C TRP A 171 -4.43 -9.07 -4.17
N THR A 172 -5.15 -10.19 -4.09
CA THR A 172 -4.97 -11.18 -3.02
C THR A 172 -4.33 -12.49 -3.48
N GLY A 173 -3.93 -12.59 -4.76
CA GLY A 173 -3.48 -13.85 -5.35
C GLY A 173 -4.52 -14.98 -5.25
N GLY A 174 -5.81 -14.64 -5.15
CA GLY A 174 -6.90 -15.61 -4.97
C GLY A 174 -7.25 -15.93 -3.52
N LEU A 175 -6.52 -15.39 -2.54
CA LEU A 175 -6.78 -15.67 -1.12
C LEU A 175 -8.00 -14.91 -0.59
N THR A 176 -8.78 -15.63 0.22
CA THR A 176 -9.90 -15.08 0.99
C THR A 176 -9.41 -14.31 2.22
N THR A 177 -10.28 -13.48 2.80
CA THR A 177 -9.95 -12.76 4.05
C THR A 177 -9.69 -13.71 5.22
N VAL A 178 -10.40 -14.84 5.27
CA VAL A 178 -10.19 -15.86 6.30
C VAL A 178 -8.79 -16.47 6.19
N GLN A 179 -8.35 -16.77 4.96
CA GLN A 179 -6.99 -17.26 4.74
C GLN A 179 -5.94 -16.22 5.11
N LEU A 180 -6.11 -14.95 4.73
CA LEU A 180 -5.19 -13.90 5.16
C LEU A 180 -5.13 -13.76 6.69
N ALA A 181 -6.28 -13.82 7.36
CA ALA A 181 -6.35 -13.78 8.83
C ALA A 181 -5.68 -15.01 9.49
N ALA A 182 -5.71 -16.17 8.84
CA ALA A 182 -5.00 -17.36 9.26
C ALA A 182 -3.49 -17.35 8.92
N GLY A 183 -2.97 -16.26 8.33
CA GLY A 183 -1.55 -16.05 8.07
C GLY A 183 -1.08 -16.45 6.67
N TYR A 184 -1.97 -16.96 5.81
CA TYR A 184 -1.65 -17.19 4.40
C TYR A 184 -1.39 -15.86 3.70
N PHE A 185 -0.45 -15.85 2.77
CA PHE A 185 -0.05 -14.64 2.05
C PHE A 185 0.23 -14.98 0.59
N PRO A 186 -0.16 -14.12 -0.37
CA PRO A 186 0.03 -14.43 -1.78
C PRO A 186 1.53 -14.46 -2.08
N LYS A 187 1.95 -15.42 -2.91
CA LYS A 187 3.32 -15.53 -3.39
C LYS A 187 3.35 -15.44 -4.91
N PRO A 188 3.88 -14.37 -5.50
CA PRO A 188 4.12 -14.29 -6.95
C PRO A 188 5.16 -15.32 -7.39
N LYS A 189 5.35 -15.46 -8.70
CA LYS A 189 6.35 -16.36 -9.28
C LYS A 189 7.75 -15.94 -8.83
N VAL A 190 8.44 -16.85 -8.13
CA VAL A 190 9.77 -16.63 -7.53
C VAL A 190 10.82 -16.23 -8.56
N GLN A 191 10.70 -16.66 -9.82
CA GLN A 191 11.64 -16.28 -10.88
C GLN A 191 11.67 -14.76 -11.15
N ILE A 192 10.54 -14.07 -10.91
CA ILE A 192 10.43 -12.61 -11.07
C ILE A 192 10.70 -11.91 -9.73
N TYR A 193 10.37 -12.55 -8.61
CA TYR A 193 10.55 -12.04 -7.24
C TYR A 193 11.38 -13.02 -6.42
N PRO A 194 12.71 -13.10 -6.64
CA PRO A 194 13.56 -14.12 -6.02
C PRO A 194 13.67 -13.98 -4.50
N CYS A 195 13.56 -12.75 -3.99
CA CYS A 195 13.70 -12.43 -2.56
C CYS A 195 12.36 -12.25 -1.84
N ILE A 196 11.25 -12.70 -2.44
CA ILE A 196 9.90 -12.33 -1.96
C ILE A 196 9.63 -12.69 -0.50
N ASP A 197 10.17 -13.81 -0.01
CA ASP A 197 10.01 -14.23 1.37
C ASP A 197 10.76 -13.32 2.36
N GLU A 198 11.91 -12.78 1.96
CA GLU A 198 12.64 -11.78 2.75
C GLU A 198 11.91 -10.45 2.72
N ASP A 199 11.48 -10.00 1.54
CA ASP A 199 10.76 -8.73 1.39
C ASP A 199 9.50 -8.71 2.25
N ILE A 200 8.73 -9.81 2.25
CA ILE A 200 7.52 -9.95 3.08
C ILE A 200 7.88 -9.94 4.57
N ARG A 201 9.00 -10.58 4.96
CA ARG A 201 9.44 -10.61 6.36
C ARG A 201 9.81 -9.21 6.85
N ILE A 202 10.56 -8.47 6.06
CA ILE A 202 10.96 -7.09 6.35
C ILE A 202 9.71 -6.20 6.42
N LEU A 203 8.83 -6.29 5.41
CA LEU A 203 7.58 -5.53 5.34
C LEU A 203 6.70 -5.75 6.58
N ARG A 204 6.59 -6.99 7.06
CA ARG A 204 5.83 -7.30 8.29
C ARG A 204 6.39 -6.62 9.54
N LYS A 205 7.71 -6.49 9.67
CA LYS A 205 8.33 -5.76 10.78
C LYS A 205 7.96 -4.28 10.75
N PHE A 206 7.89 -3.69 9.56
CA PHE A 206 7.47 -2.29 9.40
C PHE A 206 5.99 -2.08 9.69
N TRP A 207 5.13 -3.02 9.25
CA TRP A 207 3.72 -3.00 9.68
C TRP A 207 3.59 -3.03 11.19
N GLU A 208 4.36 -3.89 11.87
CA GLU A 208 4.33 -3.96 13.34
C GLU A 208 4.74 -2.64 14.02
N ALA A 209 5.76 -1.96 13.50
CA ALA A 209 6.15 -0.63 14.00
C ALA A 209 4.98 0.37 13.88
N TRP A 210 4.34 0.45 12.71
CA TRP A 210 3.22 1.35 12.47
C TRP A 210 1.94 0.97 13.23
N GLU A 211 1.68 -0.32 13.43
CA GLU A 211 0.60 -0.80 14.29
C GLU A 211 0.79 -0.28 15.73
N ASN A 212 2.01 -0.37 16.26
CA ASN A 212 2.33 0.12 17.60
C ASN A 212 2.24 1.65 17.69
N GLU A 213 2.74 2.36 16.68
CA GLU A 213 2.69 3.82 16.64
C GLU A 213 1.25 4.34 16.61
N GLN A 214 0.43 3.89 15.65
CA GLN A 214 -0.95 4.37 15.54
C GLN A 214 -1.84 3.90 16.70
N ALA A 215 -1.58 2.71 17.27
CA ALA A 215 -2.26 2.28 18.50
C ALA A 215 -1.93 3.20 19.69
N THR A 216 -0.66 3.61 19.82
CA THR A 216 -0.21 4.53 20.87
C THR A 216 -0.84 5.90 20.70
N THR A 217 -0.79 6.47 19.49
CA THR A 217 -1.45 7.74 19.16
C THR A 217 -2.95 7.71 19.45
N SER A 218 -3.65 6.63 19.06
CA SER A 218 -5.07 6.45 19.34
C SER A 218 -5.38 6.39 20.85
N ARG A 219 -4.50 5.78 21.65
CA ARG A 219 -4.67 5.71 23.11
C ARG A 219 -4.46 7.08 23.75
N LEU A 220 -3.41 7.79 23.34
CA LEU A 220 -3.08 9.12 23.86
C LEU A 220 -4.16 10.15 23.53
N SER A 221 -4.73 10.11 22.32
CA SER A 221 -5.82 11.01 21.94
C SER A 221 -7.07 10.80 22.81
N LYS A 222 -7.44 9.55 23.09
CA LYS A 222 -8.55 9.20 24.00
C LYS A 222 -8.32 9.66 25.43
N ILE A 223 -7.10 9.51 25.96
CA ILE A 223 -6.77 9.99 27.30
C ILE A 223 -6.93 11.52 27.34
N LYS A 224 -6.38 12.23 26.35
CA LYS A 224 -6.49 13.69 26.26
C LYS A 224 -7.96 14.14 26.25
N SER A 225 -8.81 13.52 25.43
CA SER A 225 -10.24 13.87 25.35
C SER A 225 -10.99 13.64 26.67
N LEU A 226 -10.66 12.55 27.39
CA LEU A 226 -11.25 12.27 28.69
C LEU A 226 -10.83 13.32 29.73
N THR A 227 -9.54 13.66 29.77
CA THR A 227 -9.03 14.66 30.71
C THR A 227 -9.56 16.07 30.44
N SER A 228 -9.75 16.47 29.18
CA SER A 228 -10.37 17.76 28.84
C SER A 228 -11.86 17.82 29.18
N SER A 229 -12.55 16.69 29.22
CA SER A 229 -13.97 16.64 29.62
C SER A 229 -14.20 16.67 31.13
N LEU A 230 -13.13 16.49 31.93
CA LEU A 230 -13.18 16.44 33.40
C LEU A 230 -12.75 17.74 34.08
N ASN A 231 -12.22 18.71 33.32
CA ASN A 231 -11.90 20.06 33.80
C ASN A 231 -12.71 21.08 32.97
N PRO A 232 -13.94 21.44 33.42
CA PRO A 232 -14.72 22.53 32.83
C PRO A 232 -14.13 23.91 33.13
#